data_AF-A0A7W7PNL1-F1
#
_entry.id   AF-A0A7W7PNL1-F1
#
_cell.length_a   1.000
_cell.length_b   1.000
_cell.length_c   1.000
_cell.angle_alpha   90.00
_cell.angle_beta   90.00
_cell.angle_gamma   90.00
#
_symmetry.space_group_name_H-M   'P 1'
#
loop_
_entity.id
_entity.type
_entity.pdbx_description
1 polymer ?
#
loop_
_entity_poly.entity_id
_entity_poly.type
_entity_poly.pdbx_seq_one_letter_code
_entity_poly.pdbx_strand_id
1 'polypeptide(L)'
;MTVCTFSGPGASLEPGGSPSPATGHEDGAGRAGCAITADGSYAARLALAGDSLFPERWTLDGPEPYAVPLPGNQPEEPGTEVQPLSDGRVLIHRLVDGRHAFSLLYPTGPGTGELPLGTVECPEEGTRLRLLPPAPGGERAYALAVGRRSTAVWLVAGGGFGPEHLAEVPGRCSGGVWLDRAGRLLALDRETGGRTKAVVVDLGRGGEMSPLLQIADGSDDRVLLADPDSGLLLVRSDAPSPGRPRLGWGVLGSTLPVRFPECLRTTDCAVTPFAIQPGQMLTPESCAVALRVDGALGSWVGVWRPAERRVHHLPAPEGWLTGSGLWTADGVLRLPYATRAVPCGVARLPAPGRPERPEGLGLRPSTGPGAAVPGLPVALGPFTIPGALPAPGGSRAATGTPAATGEPPSAPDGPPAPFGPDSPSAPRPVPLQQAPLGGLVTK
;
A
#
# COMPACT_ATOMS: atom_id res chain seq x y z
N MET A 1 -24.23 -54.29 36.58
CA MET A 1 -23.78 -53.92 37.94
C MET A 1 -22.52 -54.69 38.23
N THR A 2 -21.41 -53.99 38.50
CA THR A 2 -20.41 -54.32 39.53
C THR A 2 -19.30 -53.28 39.41
N VAL A 3 -19.13 -52.54 40.49
CA VAL A 3 -18.08 -51.56 40.74
C VAL A 3 -16.88 -52.32 41.29
N CYS A 4 -15.69 -52.04 40.79
CA CYS A 4 -14.45 -52.38 41.49
C CYS A 4 -13.58 -51.13 41.61
N THR A 5 -13.51 -50.62 42.83
CA THR A 5 -12.56 -49.63 43.34
C THR A 5 -11.20 -50.28 43.59
N PHE A 6 -10.11 -49.57 43.31
CA PHE A 6 -8.83 -49.79 43.99
C PHE A 6 -8.18 -48.42 44.31
N SER A 7 -7.80 -48.25 45.58
CA SER A 7 -7.14 -47.06 46.14
C SER A 7 -5.65 -47.33 46.36
N GLY A 8 -4.83 -46.36 45.93
CA GLY A 8 -3.53 -45.96 46.53
C GLY A 8 -2.27 -46.77 46.15
N PRO A 9 -1.04 -46.21 46.24
CA PRO A 9 -0.66 -44.98 46.97
C PRO A 9 0.06 -43.91 46.13
N GLY A 10 0.17 -42.72 46.71
CA GLY A 10 0.73 -41.53 46.09
C GLY A 10 2.22 -41.60 45.80
N ALA A 11 2.57 -41.05 44.64
CA ALA A 11 3.89 -40.51 44.34
C ALA A 11 3.69 -39.07 43.89
N SER A 12 4.32 -38.15 44.61
CA SER A 12 4.39 -36.72 44.32
C SER A 12 4.98 -36.52 42.93
N LEU A 13 4.16 -36.08 41.96
CA LEU A 13 4.65 -35.56 40.68
C LEU A 13 4.56 -34.04 40.69
N GLU A 14 5.74 -33.44 40.79
CA GLU A 14 6.07 -32.11 40.29
C GLU A 14 5.33 -31.84 38.96
N PRO A 15 4.70 -30.66 38.77
CA PRO A 15 4.18 -30.30 37.46
C PRO A 15 5.37 -29.98 36.55
N GLY A 16 5.82 -31.00 35.81
CA GLY A 16 6.74 -30.86 34.69
C GLY A 16 6.16 -29.86 33.70
N GLY A 17 6.70 -28.65 33.72
CA GLY A 17 6.42 -27.60 32.76
C GLY A 17 6.71 -28.13 31.37
N SER A 18 5.65 -28.46 30.63
CA SER A 18 5.75 -28.71 29.20
C SER A 18 6.22 -27.39 28.56
N PRO A 19 7.34 -27.37 27.82
CA PRO A 19 7.74 -26.17 27.11
C PRO A 19 6.69 -25.89 26.04
N SER A 20 5.87 -24.89 26.31
CA SER A 20 4.92 -24.33 25.35
C SER A 20 5.70 -23.90 24.11
N PRO A 21 5.42 -24.42 22.90
CA PRO A 21 6.10 -23.97 21.71
C PRO A 21 5.57 -22.57 21.38
N ALA A 22 6.27 -21.56 21.89
CA ALA A 22 6.27 -20.21 21.36
C ALA A 22 6.86 -20.26 19.95
N THR A 23 6.06 -20.73 19.00
CA THR A 23 6.32 -20.60 17.58
C THR A 23 5.84 -19.23 17.16
N GLY A 24 6.77 -18.47 16.59
CA GLY A 24 6.58 -17.10 16.20
C GLY A 24 5.34 -16.94 15.33
N HIS A 25 4.64 -15.84 15.58
CA HIS A 25 3.68 -15.28 14.66
C HIS A 25 4.43 -14.96 13.36
N GLU A 26 4.51 -15.92 12.46
CA GLU A 26 4.95 -15.68 11.08
C GLU A 26 4.09 -14.55 10.51
N ASP A 27 4.76 -13.60 9.84
CA ASP A 27 4.19 -12.48 9.12
C ASP A 27 3.00 -12.92 8.23
N GLY A 28 1.81 -12.91 8.83
CA GLY A 28 0.59 -13.46 8.26
C GLY A 28 -0.30 -12.42 7.60
N ALA A 29 0.25 -11.49 6.84
CA ALA A 29 -0.53 -10.85 5.78
C ALA A 29 -0.53 -11.82 4.60
N GLY A 30 -1.41 -12.84 4.68
CA GLY A 30 -1.55 -13.90 3.68
C GLY A 30 -1.51 -13.30 2.28
N ARG A 31 -0.39 -13.56 1.58
CA ARG A 31 -0.08 -12.99 0.29
C ARG A 31 -1.22 -13.30 -0.65
N ALA A 32 -1.75 -12.26 -1.28
CA ALA A 32 -2.82 -12.42 -2.23
C ALA A 32 -2.36 -13.41 -3.31
N GLY A 33 -3.14 -14.45 -3.58
CA GLY A 33 -2.81 -15.46 -4.58
C GLY A 33 -2.63 -14.90 -5.99
N CYS A 34 -2.94 -13.61 -6.18
CA CYS A 34 -2.76 -12.85 -7.41
C CYS A 34 -2.26 -11.42 -7.10
N ALA A 35 -1.14 -11.02 -7.70
CA ALA A 35 -0.66 -9.65 -7.71
C ALA A 35 -1.23 -8.89 -8.92
N ILE A 36 -1.52 -7.59 -8.78
CA ILE A 36 -2.11 -6.75 -9.81
C ILE A 36 -1.22 -5.52 -9.99
N THR A 37 -0.93 -5.11 -11.22
CA THR A 37 -0.22 -3.85 -11.50
C THR A 37 -1.02 -2.66 -10.99
N ALA A 38 -0.33 -1.56 -10.65
CA ALA A 38 -0.97 -0.38 -10.08
C ALA A 38 -2.00 0.29 -11.02
N ASP A 39 -1.75 0.21 -12.33
CA ASP A 39 -2.67 0.65 -13.38
C ASP A 39 -3.89 -0.29 -13.57
N GLY A 40 -3.85 -1.48 -12.97
CA GLY A 40 -4.89 -2.49 -13.08
C GLY A 40 -4.97 -3.20 -14.42
N SER A 41 -3.95 -3.07 -15.28
CA SER A 41 -3.94 -3.65 -16.62
C SER A 41 -3.60 -5.14 -16.60
N TYR A 42 -2.68 -5.54 -15.72
CA TYR A 42 -2.18 -6.91 -15.66
C TYR A 42 -2.23 -7.49 -14.24
N ALA A 43 -2.35 -8.81 -14.19
CA ALA A 43 -2.20 -9.60 -12.97
C ALA A 43 -1.30 -10.80 -13.21
N ALA A 44 -0.69 -11.31 -12.14
CA ALA A 44 0.01 -12.59 -12.18
C ALA A 44 -0.27 -13.42 -10.93
N ARG A 45 -0.33 -14.73 -11.11
CA ARG A 45 -0.52 -15.72 -10.04
C ARG A 45 0.21 -17.01 -10.36
N LEU A 46 0.43 -17.82 -9.33
CA LEU A 46 0.68 -19.25 -9.52
C LEU A 46 -0.67 -19.98 -9.55
N ALA A 47 -0.92 -20.71 -10.61
CA ALA A 47 -2.11 -21.54 -10.78
C ALA A 47 -1.72 -23.02 -10.65
N LEU A 48 -2.67 -23.84 -10.18
CA LEU A 48 -2.47 -25.27 -9.99
C LEU A 48 -3.09 -26.03 -11.18
N ALA A 49 -2.31 -26.88 -11.83
CA ALA A 49 -2.77 -27.86 -12.81
C ALA A 49 -2.35 -29.27 -12.34
N GLY A 50 -3.33 -30.10 -11.98
CA GLY A 50 -3.04 -31.35 -11.26
C GLY A 50 -2.36 -31.04 -9.93
N ASP A 51 -1.15 -31.58 -9.75
CA ASP A 51 -0.31 -31.36 -8.56
C ASP A 51 0.84 -30.36 -8.82
N SER A 52 0.85 -29.69 -9.98
CA SER A 52 1.94 -28.81 -10.42
C SER A 52 1.51 -27.35 -10.45
N LEU A 53 2.35 -26.47 -9.91
CA LEU A 53 2.17 -25.03 -10.01
C LEU A 53 2.77 -24.51 -11.32
N PHE A 54 2.10 -23.56 -11.95
CA PHE A 54 2.61 -22.84 -13.11
C PHE A 54 2.25 -21.34 -13.04
N PRO A 55 3.07 -20.45 -13.61
CA PRO A 55 2.77 -19.03 -13.68
C PRO A 55 1.64 -18.76 -14.66
N GLU A 56 0.75 -17.85 -14.30
CA GLU A 56 -0.35 -17.42 -15.16
C GLU A 56 -0.39 -15.90 -15.17
N ARG A 57 -0.50 -15.32 -16.37
CA ARG A 57 -0.64 -13.87 -16.57
C ARG A 57 -2.08 -13.55 -16.95
N TRP A 58 -2.67 -12.57 -16.30
CA TRP A 58 -4.01 -12.09 -16.59
C TRP A 58 -3.94 -10.70 -17.23
N THR A 59 -4.80 -10.45 -18.20
CA THR A 59 -5.06 -9.11 -18.76
C THR A 59 -6.46 -8.68 -18.32
N LEU A 60 -6.57 -7.51 -17.70
CA LEU A 60 -7.76 -7.07 -16.97
C LEU A 60 -8.37 -5.76 -17.49
N ASP A 61 -7.65 -5.02 -18.32
CA ASP A 61 -8.04 -3.73 -18.93
C ASP A 61 -8.83 -3.90 -20.24
N GLY A 62 -8.83 -5.09 -20.82
CA GLY A 62 -9.65 -5.44 -21.98
C GLY A 62 -11.16 -5.48 -21.69
N PRO A 63 -11.99 -5.55 -22.75
CA PRO A 63 -13.45 -5.69 -22.60
C PRO A 63 -13.84 -6.97 -21.85
N GLU A 64 -13.08 -8.05 -22.07
CA GLU A 64 -13.20 -9.31 -21.36
C GLU A 64 -11.84 -9.68 -20.76
N PRO A 65 -11.76 -9.99 -19.45
CA PRO A 65 -10.51 -10.44 -18.85
C PRO A 65 -10.16 -11.83 -19.38
N TYR A 66 -8.87 -12.06 -19.59
CA TYR A 66 -8.39 -13.37 -20.01
C TYR A 66 -7.05 -13.70 -19.36
N ALA A 67 -6.79 -14.99 -19.23
CA ALA A 67 -5.55 -15.51 -18.68
C ALA A 67 -4.74 -16.24 -19.77
N VAL A 68 -3.42 -16.12 -19.67
CA VAL A 68 -2.45 -16.82 -20.49
C VAL A 68 -1.56 -17.64 -19.55
N PRO A 69 -1.58 -18.98 -19.65
CA PRO A 69 -0.64 -19.82 -18.91
C PRO A 69 0.76 -19.57 -19.45
N LEU A 70 1.74 -19.51 -18.55
CA LEU A 70 3.16 -19.33 -18.88
C LEU A 70 3.97 -20.52 -18.37
N PRO A 71 3.71 -21.75 -18.86
CA PRO A 71 4.43 -22.93 -18.40
C PRO A 71 5.92 -22.80 -18.74
N GLY A 72 6.78 -23.05 -17.75
CA GLY A 72 8.20 -23.25 -17.99
C GLY A 72 8.50 -24.66 -18.49
N ASN A 73 9.79 -25.01 -18.53
CA ASN A 73 10.24 -26.37 -18.85
C ASN A 73 10.04 -27.37 -17.69
N GLN A 74 9.57 -26.88 -16.53
CA GLN A 74 9.38 -27.62 -15.29
C GLN A 74 8.23 -27.01 -14.48
N PRO A 75 7.57 -27.79 -13.60
CA PRO A 75 6.68 -27.26 -12.58
C PRO A 75 7.38 -26.27 -11.64
N GLU A 76 6.61 -25.34 -11.08
CA GLU A 76 7.13 -24.39 -10.09
C GLU A 76 7.09 -24.97 -8.68
N GLU A 77 8.19 -24.77 -7.95
CA GLU A 77 8.34 -25.26 -6.57
C GLU A 77 7.57 -24.38 -5.57
N PRO A 78 7.17 -24.95 -4.40
CA PRO A 78 6.65 -24.17 -3.29
C PRO A 78 7.65 -23.06 -2.87
N GLY A 79 7.16 -21.82 -2.76
CA GLY A 79 7.98 -20.65 -2.46
C GLY A 79 8.40 -19.82 -3.68
N THR A 80 8.05 -20.27 -4.90
CA THR A 80 8.12 -19.44 -6.10
C THR A 80 7.20 -18.22 -5.95
N GLU A 81 7.66 -17.06 -6.40
CA GLU A 81 6.87 -15.84 -6.40
C GLU A 81 6.73 -15.26 -7.81
N VAL A 82 5.58 -14.69 -8.12
CA VAL A 82 5.33 -14.01 -9.40
C VAL A 82 4.82 -12.59 -9.19
N GLN A 83 5.17 -11.71 -10.11
CA GLN A 83 4.73 -10.31 -10.13
C GLN A 83 4.53 -9.82 -11.57
N PRO A 84 3.39 -9.22 -11.90
CA PRO A 84 3.18 -8.65 -13.22
C PRO A 84 3.92 -7.31 -13.38
N LEU A 85 4.35 -7.02 -14.61
CA LEU A 85 4.81 -5.70 -15.03
C LEU A 85 3.78 -5.07 -15.98
N SER A 86 3.77 -3.73 -16.07
CA SER A 86 2.81 -2.98 -16.90
C SER A 86 3.01 -3.16 -18.41
N ASP A 87 4.13 -3.75 -18.84
CA ASP A 87 4.35 -4.14 -20.23
C ASP A 87 3.78 -5.54 -20.57
N GLY A 88 3.12 -6.19 -19.60
CA GLY A 88 2.51 -7.50 -19.78
C GLY A 88 3.47 -8.67 -19.63
N ARG A 89 4.72 -8.46 -19.19
CA ARG A 89 5.62 -9.54 -18.74
C ARG A 89 5.35 -9.92 -17.28
N VAL A 90 5.80 -11.09 -16.88
CA VAL A 90 5.71 -11.57 -15.49
C VAL A 90 7.10 -11.83 -14.96
N LEU A 91 7.50 -11.13 -13.90
CA LEU A 91 8.67 -11.48 -13.12
C LEU A 91 8.37 -12.77 -12.34
N ILE A 92 9.28 -13.74 -12.45
CA ILE A 92 9.31 -14.92 -11.58
C ILE A 92 10.57 -14.91 -10.73
N HIS A 93 10.39 -15.19 -9.45
CA HIS A 93 11.45 -15.40 -8.47
C HIS A 93 11.44 -16.87 -8.02
N ARG A 94 12.59 -17.54 -8.16
CA ARG A 94 12.81 -18.93 -7.75
C ARG A 94 13.99 -19.03 -6.79
N LEU A 95 14.00 -20.06 -5.94
CA LEU A 95 15.16 -20.47 -5.17
C LEU A 95 15.81 -21.67 -5.84
N VAL A 96 17.01 -21.49 -6.40
CA VAL A 96 17.75 -22.51 -7.16
C VAL A 96 19.13 -22.66 -6.53
N ASP A 97 19.47 -23.87 -6.05
CA ASP A 97 20.76 -24.16 -5.40
C ASP A 97 21.17 -23.13 -4.33
N GLY A 98 20.19 -22.69 -3.52
CA GLY A 98 20.40 -21.70 -2.46
C GLY A 98 20.52 -20.25 -2.93
N ARG A 99 20.27 -19.97 -4.22
CA ARG A 99 20.36 -18.64 -4.84
C ARG A 99 18.97 -18.16 -5.27
N HIS A 100 18.69 -16.88 -5.07
CA HIS A 100 17.43 -16.28 -5.50
C HIS A 100 17.54 -15.85 -6.96
N ALA A 101 16.98 -16.63 -7.87
CA ALA A 101 17.02 -16.40 -9.31
C ALA A 101 15.80 -15.63 -9.80
N PHE A 102 16.01 -14.69 -10.71
CA PHE A 102 14.97 -13.85 -11.28
C PHE A 102 14.94 -13.97 -12.81
N SER A 103 13.74 -14.08 -13.38
CA SER A 103 13.53 -14.12 -14.84
C SER A 103 12.24 -13.41 -15.23
N LEU A 104 12.19 -12.89 -16.46
CA LEU A 104 10.95 -12.37 -17.05
C LEU A 104 10.34 -13.42 -17.97
N LEU A 105 9.10 -13.77 -17.69
CA LEU A 105 8.27 -14.63 -18.51
C LEU A 105 7.40 -13.79 -19.44
N TYR A 106 7.28 -14.23 -20.69
CA TYR A 106 6.44 -13.59 -21.68
C TYR A 106 5.86 -14.63 -22.66
N PRO A 107 4.64 -14.43 -23.18
CA PRO A 107 4.07 -15.35 -24.16
C PRO A 107 4.92 -15.40 -25.45
N THR A 108 5.23 -16.61 -25.94
CA THR A 108 5.92 -16.82 -27.23
C THR A 108 5.28 -17.94 -28.03
N GLY A 109 4.32 -17.59 -28.89
CA GLY A 109 3.59 -18.60 -29.68
C GLY A 109 2.90 -19.63 -28.76
N PRO A 110 3.11 -20.94 -28.93
CA PRO A 110 2.53 -21.97 -28.06
C PRO A 110 3.23 -22.12 -26.71
N GLY A 111 4.34 -21.40 -26.47
CA GLY A 111 5.18 -21.56 -25.28
C GLY A 111 5.41 -20.26 -24.51
N THR A 112 6.38 -20.33 -23.61
CA THR A 112 6.80 -19.23 -22.75
C THR A 112 8.23 -18.86 -23.09
N GLY A 113 8.46 -17.59 -23.41
CA GLY A 113 9.79 -17.02 -23.45
C GLY A 113 10.24 -16.70 -22.02
N GLU A 114 11.47 -17.07 -21.69
CA GLU A 114 12.08 -16.78 -20.40
C GLU A 114 13.36 -15.99 -20.62
N LEU A 115 13.45 -14.82 -19.99
CA LEU A 115 14.63 -13.95 -20.02
C LEU A 115 15.25 -13.90 -18.62
N PRO A 116 16.38 -14.59 -18.39
CA PRO A 116 17.10 -14.52 -17.12
C PRO A 116 17.59 -13.09 -16.83
N LEU A 117 17.30 -12.61 -15.63
CA LEU A 117 17.80 -11.30 -15.15
C LEU A 117 19.05 -11.45 -14.29
N GLY A 118 19.19 -12.57 -13.58
CA GLY A 118 20.35 -12.85 -12.72
C GLY A 118 19.94 -13.47 -11.39
N THR A 119 20.89 -13.56 -10.47
CA THR A 119 20.71 -14.19 -9.16
C THR A 119 21.21 -13.29 -8.04
N VAL A 120 20.54 -13.34 -6.89
CA VAL A 120 21.01 -12.75 -5.63
C VAL A 120 21.44 -13.88 -4.69
N GLU A 121 22.66 -13.77 -4.16
CA GLU A 121 23.15 -14.61 -3.07
C GLU A 121 22.86 -13.93 -1.74
N CYS A 122 22.27 -14.66 -0.79
CA CYS A 122 22.09 -14.19 0.57
C CYS A 122 23.10 -14.90 1.48
N PRO A 123 24.19 -14.22 1.91
CA PRO A 123 25.30 -14.87 2.58
C PRO A 123 24.99 -15.30 4.03
N GLU A 124 24.04 -14.63 4.69
CA GLU A 124 23.65 -14.98 6.06
C GLU A 124 22.61 -16.11 6.06
N GLU A 125 22.93 -17.21 6.74
CA GLU A 125 22.01 -18.34 6.92
C GLU A 125 20.71 -17.90 7.63
N GLY A 126 19.58 -18.24 6.99
CA GLY A 126 18.24 -17.86 7.44
C GLY A 126 17.72 -16.54 6.87
N THR A 127 18.49 -15.85 6.02
CA THR A 127 18.00 -14.70 5.26
C THR A 127 16.84 -15.13 4.36
N ARG A 128 15.70 -14.46 4.49
CA ARG A 128 14.54 -14.69 3.62
C ARG A 128 14.42 -13.55 2.62
N LEU A 129 14.43 -13.87 1.33
CA LEU A 129 14.12 -12.91 0.27
C LEU A 129 12.66 -13.03 -0.14
N ARG A 130 11.98 -11.89 -0.30
CA ARG A 130 10.62 -11.80 -0.85
C ARG A 130 10.48 -10.60 -1.78
N LEU A 131 9.60 -10.68 -2.77
CA LEU A 131 9.23 -9.53 -3.58
C LEU A 131 8.40 -8.53 -2.76
N LEU A 132 8.59 -7.25 -3.07
CA LEU A 132 7.73 -6.14 -2.65
C LEU A 132 6.48 -6.08 -3.54
N PRO A 133 5.39 -5.42 -3.10
CA PRO A 133 4.23 -5.18 -3.97
C PRO A 133 4.60 -4.48 -5.28
N PRO A 134 3.83 -4.68 -6.37
CA PRO A 134 4.11 -4.06 -7.67
C PRO A 134 4.37 -2.56 -7.54
N ALA A 135 5.46 -2.09 -8.13
CA ALA A 135 5.81 -0.67 -8.05
C ALA A 135 4.77 0.18 -8.79
N PRO A 136 4.47 1.41 -8.34
CA PRO A 136 3.44 2.25 -8.96
C PRO A 136 3.70 2.57 -10.43
N GLY A 137 4.98 2.65 -10.84
CA GLY A 137 5.37 2.84 -12.24
C GLY A 137 5.27 1.60 -13.11
N GLY A 138 5.05 0.40 -12.54
CA GLY A 138 4.79 -0.84 -13.28
C GLY A 138 5.98 -1.45 -14.06
N GLU A 139 7.06 -0.71 -14.26
CA GLU A 139 8.25 -1.15 -15.04
C GLU A 139 9.34 -1.79 -14.17
N ARG A 140 9.28 -1.59 -12.86
CA ARG A 140 10.31 -2.02 -11.90
C ARG A 140 9.73 -2.97 -10.88
N ALA A 141 10.55 -3.91 -10.44
CA ALA A 141 10.23 -4.83 -9.37
C ALA A 141 11.33 -4.81 -8.33
N TYR A 142 10.94 -4.91 -7.06
CA TYR A 142 11.85 -4.80 -5.94
C TYR A 142 11.70 -5.98 -4.99
N ALA A 143 12.74 -6.28 -4.23
CA ALA A 143 12.74 -7.34 -3.24
C ALA A 143 13.40 -6.89 -1.94
N LEU A 144 13.01 -7.51 -0.83
CA LEU A 144 13.70 -7.39 0.46
C LEU A 144 14.39 -8.71 0.76
N ALA A 145 15.68 -8.66 1.11
CA ALA A 145 16.39 -9.77 1.73
C ALA A 145 16.56 -9.47 3.22
N VAL A 146 15.74 -10.13 4.05
CA VAL A 146 15.65 -9.86 5.50
C VAL A 146 16.65 -10.75 6.23
N GLY A 147 17.78 -10.16 6.61
CA GLY A 147 18.82 -10.81 7.43
C GLY A 147 18.49 -10.77 8.92
N ARG A 148 19.47 -11.13 9.76
CA ARG A 148 19.27 -11.16 11.22
C ARG A 148 19.30 -9.77 11.83
N ARG A 149 20.14 -8.88 11.30
CA ARG A 149 20.40 -7.54 11.85
C ARG A 149 20.14 -6.40 10.88
N SER A 150 19.92 -6.70 9.62
CA SER A 150 19.66 -5.72 8.57
C SER A 150 18.79 -6.32 7.48
N THR A 151 18.24 -5.45 6.65
CA THR A 151 17.44 -5.83 5.49
C THR A 151 17.98 -5.11 4.26
N ALA A 152 18.37 -5.87 3.26
CA ALA A 152 18.79 -5.33 1.97
C ALA A 152 17.59 -5.08 1.06
N VAL A 153 17.56 -3.93 0.39
CA VAL A 153 16.57 -3.60 -0.64
C VAL A 153 17.22 -3.77 -2.01
N TRP A 154 16.59 -4.57 -2.86
CA TRP A 154 17.07 -4.89 -4.21
C TRP A 154 16.10 -4.39 -5.28
N LEU A 155 16.63 -3.84 -6.37
CA LEU A 155 15.93 -3.73 -7.65
C LEU A 155 16.19 -5.02 -8.42
N VAL A 156 15.16 -5.83 -8.65
CA VAL A 156 15.29 -7.17 -9.26
C VAL A 156 14.81 -7.23 -10.71
N ALA A 157 14.06 -6.21 -11.17
CA ALA A 157 13.73 -6.02 -12.58
C ALA A 157 13.58 -4.52 -12.90
N GLY A 158 13.87 -4.14 -14.15
CA GLY A 158 13.83 -2.75 -14.61
C GLY A 158 15.10 -1.93 -14.33
N GLY A 159 16.17 -2.59 -13.87
CA GLY A 159 17.52 -2.04 -13.75
C GLY A 159 18.34 -2.16 -15.04
N GLY A 160 19.58 -1.69 -15.01
CA GLY A 160 20.49 -1.69 -16.16
C GLY A 160 21.21 -3.03 -16.35
N PHE A 161 21.55 -3.74 -15.27
CA PHE A 161 22.27 -5.02 -15.34
C PHE A 161 21.87 -5.97 -14.21
N GLY A 162 20.77 -6.71 -14.42
CA GLY A 162 20.29 -7.71 -13.46
C GLY A 162 19.88 -7.14 -12.10
N PRO A 163 19.88 -7.95 -11.03
CA PRO A 163 19.57 -7.49 -9.68
C PRO A 163 20.61 -6.50 -9.12
N GLU A 164 20.14 -5.34 -8.67
CA GLU A 164 20.96 -4.25 -8.12
C GLU A 164 20.65 -4.03 -6.63
N HIS A 165 21.68 -3.99 -5.78
CA HIS A 165 21.54 -3.62 -4.36
C HIS A 165 21.38 -2.10 -4.25
N LEU A 166 20.26 -1.65 -3.67
CA LEU A 166 19.93 -0.23 -3.59
C LEU A 166 20.18 0.39 -2.21
N ALA A 167 19.93 -0.37 -1.15
CA ALA A 167 19.98 0.14 0.21
C ALA A 167 20.16 -1.00 1.22
N GLU A 168 20.80 -0.68 2.35
CA GLU A 168 20.87 -1.53 3.53
C GLU A 168 20.15 -0.84 4.70
N VAL A 169 19.08 -1.45 5.19
CA VAL A 169 18.28 -0.90 6.29
C VAL A 169 18.63 -1.64 7.58
N PRO A 170 19.10 -0.96 8.64
CA PRO A 170 19.33 -1.60 9.93
C PRO A 170 18.05 -2.19 10.52
N GLY A 171 18.13 -3.38 11.11
CA GLY A 171 16.98 -4.10 11.65
C GLY A 171 16.25 -4.98 10.63
N ARG A 172 15.27 -5.74 11.13
CA ARG A 172 14.47 -6.64 10.29
C ARG A 172 13.27 -5.86 9.76
N CYS A 173 13.08 -5.84 8.43
CA CYS A 173 11.98 -5.10 7.83
C CYS A 173 10.89 -6.01 7.29
N SER A 174 9.65 -5.61 7.51
CA SER A 174 8.43 -6.18 6.92
C SER A 174 7.63 -5.08 6.20
N GLY A 175 6.42 -5.40 5.72
CA GLY A 175 5.58 -4.43 5.00
C GLY A 175 6.07 -4.16 3.57
N GLY A 176 6.26 -2.90 3.20
CA GLY A 176 6.63 -2.49 1.85
C GLY A 176 5.51 -1.76 1.13
N VAL A 177 5.26 -0.53 1.54
CA VAL A 177 4.19 0.31 1.00
C VAL A 177 4.80 1.49 0.26
N TRP A 178 4.44 1.67 -1.00
CA TRP A 178 4.88 2.79 -1.82
C TRP A 178 4.16 4.08 -1.41
N LEU A 179 4.92 5.14 -1.14
CA LEU A 179 4.39 6.43 -0.68
C LEU A 179 4.29 7.47 -1.80
N ASP A 180 4.84 7.18 -2.97
CA ASP A 180 4.80 8.07 -4.13
C ASP A 180 4.60 7.30 -5.44
N ARG A 181 4.10 8.00 -6.47
CA ARG A 181 3.88 7.41 -7.80
C ARG A 181 5.19 7.07 -8.53
N ALA A 182 6.28 7.71 -8.15
CA ALA A 182 7.59 7.47 -8.76
C ALA A 182 8.23 6.14 -8.31
N GLY A 183 7.70 5.49 -7.26
CA GLY A 183 8.31 4.30 -6.69
C GLY A 183 9.67 4.59 -6.04
N ARG A 184 9.84 5.79 -5.48
CA ARG A 184 11.06 6.23 -4.83
C ARG A 184 10.97 6.14 -3.31
N LEU A 185 9.83 6.51 -2.73
CA LEU A 185 9.63 6.52 -1.29
C LEU A 185 8.94 5.23 -0.86
N LEU A 186 9.66 4.41 -0.08
CA LEU A 186 9.19 3.12 0.39
C LEU A 186 9.02 3.13 1.91
N ALA A 187 7.82 2.87 2.40
CA ALA A 187 7.57 2.62 3.82
C ALA A 187 7.87 1.15 4.18
N LEU A 188 8.72 0.96 5.18
CA LEU A 188 9.06 -0.34 5.75
C LEU A 188 8.72 -0.37 7.24
N ASP A 189 8.20 -1.50 7.69
CA ASP A 189 7.95 -1.78 9.10
C ASP A 189 9.22 -2.39 9.71
N ARG A 190 10.02 -1.56 10.39
CA ARG A 190 11.34 -1.91 10.89
C ARG A 190 11.27 -2.37 12.34
N GLU A 191 11.70 -3.60 12.59
CA GLU A 191 11.85 -4.18 13.92
C GLU A 191 13.26 -3.90 14.46
N THR A 192 13.32 -3.18 15.58
CA THR A 192 14.56 -2.88 16.33
C THR A 192 14.26 -2.89 17.83
N GLY A 193 15.07 -3.61 18.62
CA GLY A 193 14.88 -3.68 20.07
C GLY A 193 13.57 -4.33 20.50
N GLY A 194 13.03 -5.25 19.70
CA GLY A 194 11.75 -5.93 19.96
C GLY A 194 10.51 -5.06 19.71
N ARG A 195 10.67 -3.89 19.07
CA ARG A 195 9.57 -3.02 18.67
C ARG A 195 9.61 -2.74 17.17
N THR A 196 8.43 -2.71 16.57
CA THR A 196 8.24 -2.39 15.16
C THR A 196 7.84 -0.93 15.01
N LYS A 197 8.55 -0.17 14.18
CA LYS A 197 8.21 1.20 13.79
C LYS A 197 8.29 1.37 12.29
N ALA A 198 7.39 2.16 11.71
CA ALA A 198 7.47 2.42 10.28
C ALA A 198 8.50 3.51 9.98
N VAL A 199 9.31 3.27 8.95
CA VAL A 199 10.31 4.20 8.43
C VAL A 199 10.09 4.41 6.94
N VAL A 200 10.49 5.58 6.43
CA VAL A 200 10.63 5.81 4.99
C VAL A 200 12.07 5.51 4.60
N VAL A 201 12.24 4.78 3.51
CA VAL A 201 13.51 4.58 2.80
C VAL A 201 13.41 5.28 1.46
N ASP A 202 14.30 6.24 1.22
CA ASP A 202 14.39 7.00 -0.02
C ASP A 202 15.38 6.34 -0.99
N LEU A 203 14.83 5.57 -1.94
CA LEU A 203 15.64 4.83 -2.92
C LEU A 203 16.35 5.76 -3.91
N GLY A 204 15.88 7.00 -4.08
CA GLY A 204 16.52 8.01 -4.93
C GLY A 204 17.71 8.70 -4.27
N ARG A 205 17.90 8.49 -2.96
CA ARG A 205 19.02 9.04 -2.17
C ARG A 205 19.85 7.94 -1.52
N GLY A 206 20.01 6.80 -2.21
CA GLY A 206 20.84 5.69 -1.74
C GLY A 206 20.31 5.03 -0.47
N GLY A 207 18.99 5.06 -0.25
CA GLY A 207 18.37 4.45 0.92
C GLY A 207 18.36 5.31 2.18
N GLU A 208 18.45 6.64 2.04
CA GLU A 208 18.32 7.56 3.18
C GLU A 208 17.03 7.24 3.96
N MET A 209 17.17 7.06 5.27
CA MET A 209 16.09 6.60 6.13
C MET A 209 15.58 7.73 7.03
N SER A 210 14.26 7.87 7.12
CA SER A 210 13.61 8.78 8.07
C SER A 210 12.46 8.10 8.83
N PRO A 211 12.16 8.50 10.08
CA PRO A 211 10.98 8.01 10.79
C PRO A 211 9.69 8.37 10.05
N LEU A 212 8.75 7.42 9.97
CA LEU A 212 7.41 7.66 9.40
C LEU A 212 6.32 7.62 10.46
N LEU A 213 6.30 6.56 11.28
CA LEU A 213 5.22 6.30 12.24
C LEU A 213 5.79 5.76 13.55
N GLN A 214 5.65 6.56 14.59
CA GLN A 214 5.93 6.19 15.99
C GLN A 214 4.86 6.85 16.87
N ILE A 215 3.84 6.08 17.26
CA ILE A 215 2.67 6.61 17.98
C ILE A 215 2.95 6.66 19.49
N ALA A 216 3.54 5.60 20.04
CA ALA A 216 4.02 5.52 21.42
C ALA A 216 5.32 4.71 21.49
N ASP A 217 6.21 4.98 22.44
CA ASP A 217 7.51 4.29 22.49
C ASP A 217 7.39 2.78 22.63
N GLY A 218 6.38 2.32 23.40
CA GLY A 218 6.14 0.91 23.65
C GLY A 218 5.21 0.21 22.66
N SER A 219 4.69 0.89 21.63
CA SER A 219 3.78 0.27 20.65
C SER A 219 4.51 -0.41 19.51
N ASP A 220 3.81 -1.28 18.79
CA ASP A 220 4.20 -1.74 17.46
C ASP A 220 3.38 -1.00 16.42
N ASP A 221 4.04 -0.19 15.59
CA ASP A 221 3.39 0.68 14.60
C ASP A 221 3.77 0.25 13.18
N ARG A 222 2.76 -0.09 12.38
CA ARG A 222 2.92 -0.64 11.02
C ARG A 222 2.10 0.13 9.99
N VAL A 223 2.65 0.33 8.79
CA VAL A 223 1.91 0.88 7.64
C VAL A 223 1.40 -0.27 6.77
N LEU A 224 0.10 -0.29 6.52
CA LEU A 224 -0.57 -1.37 5.79
C LEU A 224 -0.82 -1.01 4.32
N LEU A 225 -1.32 0.20 4.07
CA LEU A 225 -1.55 0.75 2.74
C LEU A 225 -1.35 2.26 2.77
N ALA A 226 -1.01 2.82 1.61
CA ALA A 226 -0.96 4.24 1.36
C ALA A 226 -1.60 4.53 0.00
N ASP A 227 -2.26 5.68 -0.09
CA ASP A 227 -2.66 6.26 -1.36
C ASP A 227 -1.91 7.60 -1.55
N PRO A 228 -0.97 7.70 -2.51
CA PRO A 228 -0.17 8.91 -2.70
C PRO A 228 -0.99 10.11 -3.20
N ASP A 229 -2.22 9.89 -3.68
CA ASP A 229 -3.07 10.93 -4.28
C ASP A 229 -3.80 11.74 -3.21
N SER A 230 -4.40 11.02 -2.26
CA SER A 230 -5.11 11.58 -1.12
C SER A 230 -4.22 11.81 0.10
N GLY A 231 -3.07 11.13 0.14
CA GLY A 231 -2.22 11.05 1.33
C GLY A 231 -2.76 10.12 2.41
N LEU A 232 -3.83 9.36 2.15
CA LEU A 232 -4.40 8.43 3.13
C LEU A 232 -3.40 7.32 3.49
N LEU A 233 -3.16 7.12 4.78
CA LEU A 233 -2.42 6.00 5.33
C LEU A 233 -3.35 5.11 6.15
N LEU A 234 -3.31 3.80 5.90
CA LEU A 234 -3.89 2.78 6.76
C LEU A 234 -2.79 2.17 7.59
N VAL A 235 -3.00 2.10 8.90
CA VAL A 235 -1.99 1.66 9.86
C VAL A 235 -2.55 0.60 10.79
N ARG A 236 -1.66 -0.18 11.39
CA ARG A 236 -1.96 -1.08 12.50
C ARG A 236 -1.06 -0.73 13.66
N SER A 237 -1.67 -0.48 14.82
CA SER A 237 -0.94 -0.17 16.03
C SER A 237 -1.69 -0.60 17.28
N ASP A 238 -0.96 -1.02 18.30
CA ASP A 238 -1.47 -1.29 19.63
C ASP A 238 -1.31 -0.10 20.60
N ALA A 239 -0.76 1.03 20.16
CA ALA A 239 -0.69 2.27 20.95
C ALA A 239 -2.01 2.67 21.63
N PRO A 240 -3.19 2.64 20.96
CA PRO A 240 -4.46 2.94 21.61
C PRO A 240 -4.93 1.87 22.62
N SER A 241 -4.35 0.67 22.62
CA SER A 241 -4.78 -0.48 23.42
C SER A 241 -3.60 -1.47 23.54
N PRO A 242 -2.65 -1.27 24.48
CA PRO A 242 -1.39 -2.02 24.52
C PRO A 242 -1.59 -3.54 24.44
N GLY A 243 -0.83 -4.20 23.58
CA GLY A 243 -0.93 -5.64 23.32
C GLY A 243 -2.15 -6.08 22.49
N ARG A 244 -2.99 -5.14 22.04
CA ARG A 244 -4.16 -5.39 21.18
C ARG A 244 -4.09 -4.51 19.93
N PRO A 245 -3.52 -5.01 18.82
CA PRO A 245 -3.41 -4.25 17.59
C PRO A 245 -4.78 -3.76 17.09
N ARG A 246 -4.84 -2.51 16.67
CA ARG A 246 -6.02 -1.87 16.10
C ARG A 246 -5.71 -1.28 14.74
N LEU A 247 -6.66 -1.39 13.82
CA LEU A 247 -6.62 -0.64 12.57
C LEU A 247 -6.90 0.83 12.85
N GLY A 248 -6.07 1.68 12.26
CA GLY A 248 -6.23 3.12 12.28
C GLY A 248 -5.92 3.72 10.93
N TRP A 249 -6.11 5.02 10.83
CA TRP A 249 -5.77 5.79 9.65
C TRP A 249 -5.20 7.16 10.00
N GLY A 250 -4.40 7.69 9.10
CA GLY A 250 -3.81 9.03 9.20
C GLY A 250 -3.61 9.62 7.81
N VAL A 251 -3.02 10.81 7.77
CA VAL A 251 -2.70 11.50 6.52
C VAL A 251 -1.20 11.76 6.48
N LEU A 252 -0.54 11.30 5.42
CA LEU A 252 0.89 11.48 5.20
C LEU A 252 1.26 12.97 5.26
N GLY A 253 2.25 13.31 6.09
CA GLY A 253 2.70 14.69 6.29
C GLY A 253 1.78 15.57 7.17
N SER A 254 0.67 15.03 7.68
CA SER A 254 -0.22 15.77 8.58
C SER A 254 0.28 15.76 10.02
N THR A 255 0.01 16.84 10.75
CA THR A 255 0.25 16.94 12.20
C THR A 255 -0.90 16.35 13.03
N LEU A 256 -2.01 15.97 12.39
CA LEU A 256 -3.14 15.37 13.09
C LEU A 256 -2.80 13.94 13.57
N PRO A 257 -3.29 13.54 14.75
CA PRO A 257 -3.03 12.21 15.27
C PRO A 257 -3.72 11.13 14.42
N VAL A 258 -3.14 9.94 14.43
CA VAL A 258 -3.78 8.73 13.89
C VAL A 258 -5.10 8.47 14.60
N ARG A 259 -6.13 8.15 13.84
CA ARG A 259 -7.47 7.84 14.34
C ARG A 259 -7.69 6.34 14.31
N PHE A 260 -8.34 5.79 15.34
CA PHE A 260 -8.64 4.36 15.47
C PHE A 260 -10.15 4.11 15.59
N PRO A 261 -10.90 4.14 14.46
CA PRO A 261 -12.35 3.96 14.46
C PRO A 261 -12.78 2.62 15.07
N GLU A 262 -13.77 2.64 15.97
CA GLU A 262 -14.28 1.41 16.59
C GLU A 262 -14.97 0.48 15.58
N CYS A 263 -15.57 1.03 14.52
CA CYS A 263 -16.22 0.26 13.46
C CYS A 263 -15.29 -0.64 12.65
N LEU A 264 -13.97 -0.40 12.68
CA LEU A 264 -12.99 -1.29 12.05
C LEU A 264 -12.62 -2.49 12.93
N ARG A 265 -13.13 -2.53 14.16
CA ARG A 265 -13.01 -3.69 15.05
C ARG A 265 -14.21 -4.57 14.82
N THR A 266 -13.95 -5.75 14.26
CA THR A 266 -14.96 -6.79 14.10
C THR A 266 -14.61 -7.90 15.08
N THR A 267 -15.50 -8.19 16.02
CA THR A 267 -15.29 -9.22 17.03
C THR A 267 -15.01 -10.57 16.38
N ASP A 268 -14.01 -11.29 16.89
CA ASP A 268 -13.59 -12.62 16.41
C ASP A 268 -13.23 -12.70 14.92
N CYS A 269 -12.92 -11.54 14.30
CA CYS A 269 -12.52 -11.47 12.89
C CYS A 269 -11.20 -10.70 12.72
N ALA A 270 -10.37 -11.16 11.79
CA ALA A 270 -9.21 -10.40 11.32
C ALA A 270 -9.64 -9.49 10.17
N VAL A 271 -9.28 -8.20 10.24
CA VAL A 271 -9.57 -7.23 9.19
C VAL A 271 -8.25 -6.80 8.55
N THR A 272 -8.11 -7.03 7.24
CA THR A 272 -6.89 -6.72 6.48
C THR A 272 -7.24 -5.80 5.30
N PRO A 273 -6.79 -4.54 5.28
CA PRO A 273 -6.99 -3.69 4.11
C PRO A 273 -6.15 -4.20 2.93
N PHE A 274 -6.69 -4.17 1.72
CA PHE A 274 -5.98 -4.62 0.52
C PHE A 274 -6.02 -3.66 -0.67
N ALA A 275 -6.91 -2.66 -0.69
CA ALA A 275 -6.92 -1.61 -1.71
C ALA A 275 -7.51 -0.30 -1.20
N ILE A 276 -7.01 0.84 -1.71
CA ILE A 276 -7.56 2.18 -1.49
C ILE A 276 -8.01 2.73 -2.85
N GLN A 277 -9.14 3.44 -2.86
CA GLN A 277 -9.66 4.14 -4.03
C GLN A 277 -8.71 5.29 -4.41
N PRO A 278 -8.09 5.25 -5.59
CA PRO A 278 -7.20 6.32 -6.03
C PRO A 278 -7.99 7.53 -6.52
N GLY A 279 -7.28 8.61 -6.86
CA GLY A 279 -7.87 9.80 -7.49
C GLY A 279 -8.72 10.69 -6.59
N GLN A 280 -8.76 10.44 -5.27
CA GLN A 280 -9.42 11.32 -4.30
C GLN A 280 -8.44 12.42 -3.84
N MET A 281 -8.08 13.30 -4.77
CA MET A 281 -7.03 14.31 -4.56
C MET A 281 -7.30 15.13 -3.29
N LEU A 282 -6.35 15.10 -2.35
CA LEU A 282 -6.40 15.84 -1.07
C LEU A 282 -7.68 15.65 -0.24
N THR A 283 -8.40 14.53 -0.44
CA THR A 283 -9.65 14.21 0.26
C THR A 283 -9.63 12.80 0.83
N PRO A 284 -8.67 12.49 1.74
CA PRO A 284 -8.48 11.14 2.28
C PRO A 284 -9.73 10.57 2.96
N GLU A 285 -10.59 11.43 3.54
CA GLU A 285 -11.85 11.03 4.16
C GLU A 285 -12.86 10.44 3.16
N SER A 286 -12.71 10.79 1.88
CA SER A 286 -13.57 10.32 0.80
C SER A 286 -13.06 9.04 0.15
N CYS A 287 -11.86 8.55 0.45
CA CYS A 287 -11.34 7.32 -0.17
C CYS A 287 -12.13 6.09 0.30
N ALA A 288 -12.63 5.27 -0.63
CA ALA A 288 -13.07 3.93 -0.30
C ALA A 288 -11.87 3.03 -0.04
N VAL A 289 -11.96 2.19 0.98
CA VAL A 289 -10.96 1.21 1.36
C VAL A 289 -11.63 -0.16 1.28
N ALA A 290 -11.01 -1.09 0.56
CA ALA A 290 -11.42 -2.47 0.53
C ALA A 290 -10.69 -3.26 1.61
N LEU A 291 -11.46 -4.06 2.34
CA LEU A 291 -11.03 -4.85 3.48
C LEU A 291 -11.33 -6.32 3.20
N ARG A 292 -10.38 -7.20 3.48
CA ARG A 292 -10.66 -8.62 3.67
C ARG A 292 -11.03 -8.80 5.13
N VAL A 293 -12.19 -9.41 5.38
CA VAL A 293 -12.61 -9.78 6.72
C VAL A 293 -12.59 -11.30 6.80
N ASP A 294 -11.78 -11.84 7.70
CA ASP A 294 -11.59 -13.27 7.91
C ASP A 294 -12.23 -13.64 9.26
N GLY A 295 -13.25 -14.50 9.24
CA GLY A 295 -13.95 -14.98 10.43
C GLY A 295 -14.14 -16.49 10.43
N ALA A 296 -14.78 -17.02 11.47
CA ALA A 296 -14.95 -18.48 11.65
C ALA A 296 -15.71 -19.18 10.51
N LEU A 297 -16.54 -18.44 9.77
CA LEU A 297 -17.36 -18.96 8.66
C LEU A 297 -16.74 -18.71 7.28
N GLY A 298 -15.50 -18.22 7.22
CA GLY A 298 -14.78 -17.92 5.98
C GLY A 298 -14.46 -16.43 5.82
N SER A 299 -14.08 -16.06 4.60
CA SER A 299 -13.61 -14.71 4.25
C SER A 299 -14.61 -13.98 3.36
N TRP A 300 -14.79 -12.68 3.59
CA TRP A 300 -15.65 -11.81 2.77
C TRP A 300 -15.06 -10.41 2.60
N VAL A 301 -15.75 -9.57 1.84
CA VAL A 301 -15.30 -8.22 1.50
C VAL A 301 -15.97 -7.20 2.41
N GLY A 302 -15.17 -6.30 2.99
CA GLY A 302 -15.63 -5.07 3.62
C GLY A 302 -15.27 -3.86 2.78
N VAL A 303 -16.12 -2.84 2.77
CA VAL A 303 -15.85 -1.52 2.19
C VAL A 303 -16.04 -0.47 3.28
N TRP A 304 -15.09 0.44 3.40
CA TRP A 304 -15.11 1.48 4.43
C TRP A 304 -14.56 2.78 3.88
N ARG A 305 -15.06 3.93 4.37
CA ARG A 305 -14.48 5.25 4.12
C ARG A 305 -14.10 5.91 5.44
N PRO A 306 -13.02 6.70 5.51
CA PRO A 306 -12.67 7.35 6.77
C PRO A 306 -13.70 8.36 7.29
N ALA A 307 -14.51 8.97 6.41
CA ALA A 307 -15.67 9.78 6.81
C ALA A 307 -16.81 8.96 7.46
N GLU A 308 -16.85 7.65 7.23
CA GLU A 308 -17.93 6.78 7.65
C GLU A 308 -17.62 6.08 8.99
N ARG A 309 -18.67 5.88 9.78
CA ARG A 309 -18.61 5.20 11.09
C ARG A 309 -19.04 3.74 11.04
N ARG A 310 -19.08 3.14 9.85
CA ARG A 310 -19.50 1.74 9.65
C ARG A 310 -18.71 1.09 8.52
N VAL A 311 -18.54 -0.22 8.60
CA VAL A 311 -18.03 -1.03 7.49
C VAL A 311 -19.24 -1.60 6.74
N HIS A 312 -19.22 -1.48 5.42
CA HIS A 312 -20.17 -2.12 4.52
C HIS A 312 -19.68 -3.53 4.16
N HIS A 313 -20.36 -4.56 4.65
CA HIS A 313 -19.98 -5.94 4.36
C HIS A 313 -20.70 -6.45 3.10
N LEU A 314 -19.93 -7.02 2.19
CA LEU A 314 -20.36 -7.54 0.90
C LEU A 314 -19.94 -9.02 0.78
N PRO A 315 -20.78 -9.89 0.19
CA PRO A 315 -20.35 -11.26 -0.10
C PRO A 315 -19.17 -11.25 -1.08
N ALA A 316 -18.18 -12.10 -0.82
CA ALA A 316 -17.12 -12.33 -1.80
C ALA A 316 -17.68 -13.15 -2.99
N PRO A 317 -17.26 -12.85 -4.23
CA PRO A 317 -17.62 -13.69 -5.36
C PRO A 317 -17.06 -15.10 -5.20
N GLU A 318 -17.76 -16.11 -5.71
CA GLU A 318 -17.24 -17.48 -5.74
C GLU A 318 -15.89 -17.52 -6.47
N GLY A 319 -14.91 -18.21 -5.89
CA GLY A 319 -13.57 -18.29 -6.46
C GLY A 319 -12.74 -17.01 -6.33
N TRP A 320 -13.16 -16.04 -5.50
CA TRP A 320 -12.38 -14.82 -5.24
C TRP A 320 -10.94 -15.16 -4.89
N LEU A 321 -10.00 -14.56 -5.62
CA LEU A 321 -8.58 -14.60 -5.28
C LEU A 321 -8.38 -13.75 -4.03
N THR A 322 -8.54 -14.41 -2.89
CA THR A 322 -8.82 -13.77 -1.61
C THR A 322 -7.69 -12.81 -1.20
N GLY A 323 -8.06 -11.57 -0.88
CA GLY A 323 -7.11 -10.50 -0.61
C GLY A 323 -6.54 -9.79 -1.84
N SER A 324 -6.93 -10.19 -3.06
CA SER A 324 -6.64 -9.46 -4.30
C SER A 324 -7.81 -8.57 -4.70
N GLY A 325 -7.50 -7.36 -5.15
CA GLY A 325 -8.45 -6.49 -5.83
C GLY A 325 -7.90 -5.09 -6.01
N LEU A 326 -8.60 -4.29 -6.80
CA LEU A 326 -8.19 -2.93 -7.15
C LEU A 326 -9.43 -2.03 -7.21
N TRP A 327 -9.30 -0.83 -6.69
CA TRP A 327 -10.29 0.22 -6.92
C TRP A 327 -9.98 0.98 -8.21
N THR A 328 -11.02 1.26 -9.00
CA THR A 328 -10.94 2.33 -9.99
C THR A 328 -11.09 3.70 -9.31
N ALA A 329 -10.60 4.75 -9.96
CA ALA A 329 -10.81 6.14 -9.49
C ALA A 329 -12.31 6.48 -9.34
N ASP A 330 -13.16 5.88 -10.19
CA ASP A 330 -14.62 6.02 -10.14
C ASP A 330 -15.31 5.24 -9.00
N GLY A 331 -14.55 4.57 -8.13
CA GLY A 331 -15.12 3.86 -6.98
C GLY A 331 -15.84 2.58 -7.38
N VAL A 332 -15.28 1.83 -8.35
CA VAL A 332 -15.65 0.44 -8.64
C VAL A 332 -14.53 -0.47 -8.14
N LEU A 333 -14.86 -1.35 -7.20
CA LEU A 333 -13.95 -2.38 -6.72
C LEU A 333 -13.96 -3.55 -7.69
N ARG A 334 -12.80 -3.85 -8.27
CA ARG A 334 -12.55 -5.00 -9.14
C ARG A 334 -11.94 -6.13 -8.31
N LEU A 335 -12.60 -7.29 -8.32
CA LEU A 335 -12.18 -8.48 -7.58
C LEU A 335 -11.90 -9.62 -8.56
N PRO A 336 -10.62 -9.96 -8.80
CA PRO A 336 -10.27 -11.14 -9.59
C PRO A 336 -10.79 -12.41 -8.93
N TYR A 337 -11.39 -13.29 -9.72
CA TYR A 337 -11.87 -14.60 -9.25
C TYR A 337 -11.66 -15.66 -10.32
N ALA A 338 -11.52 -16.91 -9.88
CA ALA A 338 -11.40 -18.07 -10.75
C ALA A 338 -12.25 -19.21 -10.22
N THR A 339 -13.11 -19.76 -11.09
CA THR A 339 -13.91 -20.97 -10.84
C THR A 339 -13.63 -21.99 -11.93
N ARG A 340 -14.20 -23.20 -11.80
CA ARG A 340 -14.11 -24.21 -12.86
C ARG A 340 -14.78 -23.76 -14.16
N ALA A 341 -15.82 -22.93 -14.08
CA ALA A 341 -16.55 -22.43 -15.25
C ALA A 341 -15.92 -21.16 -15.83
N VAL A 342 -15.32 -20.33 -14.97
CA VAL A 342 -14.72 -19.04 -15.34
C VAL A 342 -13.28 -19.03 -14.81
N PRO A 343 -12.29 -19.47 -15.60
CA PRO A 343 -10.91 -19.59 -15.14
C PRO A 343 -10.24 -18.23 -14.88
N CYS A 344 -10.73 -17.18 -15.56
CA CYS A 344 -10.29 -15.80 -15.39
C CYS A 344 -11.52 -14.88 -15.39
N GLY A 345 -11.86 -14.30 -14.24
CA GLY A 345 -12.99 -13.40 -14.09
C GLY A 345 -12.65 -12.19 -13.21
N VAL A 346 -13.35 -11.08 -13.44
CA VAL A 346 -13.26 -9.88 -12.60
C VAL A 346 -14.67 -9.45 -12.21
N ALA A 347 -15.01 -9.64 -10.94
CA ALA A 347 -16.27 -9.13 -10.39
C ALA A 347 -16.14 -7.63 -10.14
N ARG A 348 -17.21 -6.88 -10.39
CA ARG A 348 -17.25 -5.42 -10.23
C ARG A 348 -18.28 -5.07 -9.17
N LEU A 349 -17.83 -4.44 -8.08
CA LEU A 349 -18.69 -4.00 -6.98
C LEU A 349 -18.62 -2.48 -6.87
N PRO A 350 -19.72 -1.73 -7.08
CA PRO A 350 -19.71 -0.30 -6.84
C PRO A 350 -19.51 -0.02 -5.35
N ALA A 351 -18.76 1.04 -5.02
CA ALA A 351 -18.63 1.49 -3.65
C ALA A 351 -20.01 1.88 -3.10
N PRO A 352 -20.44 1.32 -1.95
CA PRO A 352 -21.66 1.76 -1.28
C PRO A 352 -21.64 3.27 -0.99
N GLY A 353 -22.81 3.91 -1.05
CA GLY A 353 -22.99 5.29 -0.57
C GLY A 353 -22.59 6.41 -1.53
N ARG A 354 -22.16 6.13 -2.78
CA ARG A 354 -22.08 7.17 -3.81
C ARG A 354 -23.51 7.53 -4.24
N PRO A 355 -23.98 8.78 -4.09
CA PRO A 355 -25.23 9.17 -4.73
C PRO A 355 -25.05 8.94 -6.23
N GLU A 356 -25.97 8.20 -6.86
CA GLU A 356 -26.01 8.12 -8.32
C GLU A 356 -26.03 9.55 -8.84
N ARG A 357 -24.99 9.93 -9.59
CA ARG A 357 -25.07 11.15 -10.39
C ARG A 357 -26.16 10.84 -11.41
N PRO A 358 -27.28 11.59 -11.45
CA PRO A 358 -28.30 11.33 -12.44
C PRO A 358 -27.62 11.38 -13.81
N GLU A 359 -27.68 10.28 -14.55
CA GLU A 359 -27.38 10.30 -15.97
C GLU A 359 -28.22 11.44 -16.54
N GLY A 360 -27.54 12.43 -17.14
CA GLY A 360 -28.19 13.61 -17.66
C GLY A 360 -29.36 13.17 -18.52
N LEU A 361 -30.56 13.62 -18.14
CA LEU A 361 -31.77 13.47 -18.94
C LEU A 361 -31.39 13.84 -20.38
N GLY A 362 -31.27 12.80 -21.21
CA GLY A 362 -31.08 12.95 -22.64
C GLY A 362 -32.28 13.72 -23.14
N LEU A 363 -32.10 15.03 -23.32
CA LEU A 363 -32.95 15.87 -24.14
C LEU A 363 -32.86 15.29 -25.55
N ARG A 364 -33.77 14.35 -25.84
CA ARG A 364 -34.06 13.91 -27.19
C ARG A 364 -34.48 15.17 -27.97
N PRO A 365 -33.82 15.54 -29.08
CA PRO A 365 -34.37 16.54 -29.96
C PRO A 365 -35.64 15.96 -30.57
N SER A 366 -36.80 16.45 -30.16
CA SER A 366 -38.08 16.11 -30.77
C SER A 366 -38.10 16.65 -32.19
N THR A 367 -38.02 15.75 -33.17
CA THR A 367 -38.30 16.06 -34.58
C THR A 367 -39.81 16.02 -34.78
N GLY A 368 -40.41 17.15 -35.15
CA GLY A 368 -41.82 17.25 -35.57
C GLY A 368 -42.02 18.51 -36.45
N PRO A 369 -42.87 18.46 -37.50
CA PRO A 369 -42.68 19.28 -38.69
C PRO A 369 -43.54 20.55 -38.74
N GLY A 370 -42.91 21.63 -39.22
CA GLY A 370 -43.40 22.56 -40.25
C GLY A 370 -44.71 23.35 -40.07
N ALA A 371 -44.59 24.67 -39.91
CA ALA A 371 -45.38 25.66 -40.66
C ALA A 371 -44.67 27.04 -40.66
N ALA A 372 -44.29 27.52 -41.86
CA ALA A 372 -43.84 28.88 -42.15
C ALA A 372 -45.06 29.83 -42.25
N VAL A 373 -45.04 31.17 -42.24
CA VAL A 373 -44.23 32.26 -42.86
C VAL A 373 -44.86 33.62 -42.36
N PRO A 374 -44.47 34.87 -42.75
CA PRO A 374 -43.16 35.53 -42.94
C PRO A 374 -43.07 37.05 -42.50
N GLY A 375 -41.84 37.60 -42.46
CA GLY A 375 -41.46 39.02 -42.73
C GLY A 375 -41.22 39.94 -41.50
N LEU A 376 -40.26 40.88 -41.43
CA LEU A 376 -39.20 41.44 -42.30
C LEU A 376 -38.27 42.35 -41.38
N PRO A 377 -37.18 43.06 -41.83
CA PRO A 377 -35.76 42.81 -41.43
C PRO A 377 -35.02 43.98 -40.70
N VAL A 378 -33.66 43.99 -40.75
CA VAL A 378 -32.64 45.07 -40.50
C VAL A 378 -31.78 44.83 -39.23
N ALA A 379 -30.44 44.94 -39.15
CA ALA A 379 -29.29 45.11 -40.06
C ALA A 379 -27.96 44.72 -39.35
N LEU A 380 -26.91 44.52 -40.14
CA LEU A 380 -25.51 44.23 -39.79
C LEU A 380 -24.69 45.49 -39.46
N GLY A 381 -23.67 45.36 -38.59
CA GLY A 381 -22.57 46.33 -38.47
C GLY A 381 -21.60 46.04 -37.32
N PRO A 382 -20.27 45.85 -37.56
CA PRO A 382 -19.27 45.48 -36.56
C PRO A 382 -18.48 46.69 -36.01
N PHE A 383 -17.81 46.53 -34.86
CA PHE A 383 -16.81 47.48 -34.37
C PHE A 383 -15.48 46.82 -34.00
N THR A 384 -14.42 47.36 -34.58
CA THR A 384 -12.99 47.07 -34.41
C THR A 384 -12.33 48.13 -33.49
N ILE A 385 -11.21 47.72 -32.88
CA ILE A 385 -10.32 48.38 -31.88
C ILE A 385 -9.49 49.54 -32.51
N PRO A 386 -8.78 50.43 -31.76
CA PRO A 386 -7.38 50.17 -31.31
C PRO A 386 -6.90 50.90 -30.02
N GLY A 387 -6.01 50.32 -29.21
CA GLY A 387 -4.56 50.66 -29.14
C GLY A 387 -4.21 51.37 -27.81
N ALA A 388 -2.99 51.46 -27.26
CA ALA A 388 -1.67 50.86 -27.42
C ALA A 388 -0.84 51.26 -26.16
N LEU A 389 0.19 50.48 -25.81
CA LEU A 389 1.22 50.74 -24.78
C LEU A 389 2.09 51.99 -25.10
N PRO A 390 2.88 52.55 -24.16
CA PRO A 390 4.24 52.04 -23.90
C PRO A 390 4.75 52.14 -22.44
N ALA A 391 5.77 51.32 -22.15
CA ALA A 391 6.68 51.41 -21.00
C ALA A 391 7.71 52.56 -21.16
N PRO A 392 8.45 52.88 -20.09
CA PRO A 392 9.90 53.03 -20.26
C PRO A 392 10.71 52.38 -19.13
N GLY A 393 11.93 51.95 -19.46
CA GLY A 393 12.96 51.57 -18.50
C GLY A 393 13.97 52.68 -18.23
N GLY A 394 14.82 52.50 -17.22
CA GLY A 394 16.15 53.12 -17.16
C GLY A 394 16.61 53.73 -15.82
N SER A 395 17.55 53.02 -15.17
CA SER A 395 18.80 53.54 -14.58
C SER A 395 18.91 54.06 -13.13
N ARG A 396 19.76 53.33 -12.37
CA ARG A 396 20.87 53.71 -11.45
C ARG A 396 20.69 54.77 -10.32
N ALA A 397 20.97 54.24 -9.12
CA ALA A 397 22.04 54.62 -8.18
C ALA A 397 21.93 55.87 -7.27
N ALA A 398 22.00 55.56 -5.97
CA ALA A 398 22.89 56.11 -4.94
C ALA A 398 22.37 57.19 -3.95
N THR A 399 22.79 56.94 -2.70
CA THR A 399 22.98 57.82 -1.54
C THR A 399 21.79 58.28 -0.71
N GLY A 400 21.88 58.03 0.61
CA GLY A 400 21.14 58.79 1.62
C GLY A 400 20.73 58.02 2.88
N THR A 401 21.68 57.59 3.72
CA THR A 401 21.44 57.36 5.16
C THR A 401 21.22 58.71 5.87
N PRO A 402 20.51 58.77 7.00
CA PRO A 402 21.24 58.75 8.27
C PRO A 402 20.59 57.90 9.39
N ALA A 403 21.45 57.65 10.38
CA ALA A 403 21.33 56.78 11.53
C ALA A 403 20.49 57.33 12.71
N ALA A 404 20.10 56.43 13.63
CA ALA A 404 20.03 56.63 15.09
C ALA A 404 19.68 55.27 15.76
N THR A 405 20.67 54.53 16.30
CA THR A 405 21.05 54.40 17.73
C THR A 405 20.08 53.63 18.65
N GLY A 406 20.55 52.53 19.24
CA GLY A 406 20.05 52.00 20.51
C GLY A 406 20.23 50.48 20.73
N GLU A 407 21.31 50.08 21.38
CA GLU A 407 21.52 48.79 22.10
C GLU A 407 22.21 49.13 23.45
N PRO A 408 22.34 48.27 24.48
CA PRO A 408 21.51 47.15 25.01
C PRO A 408 21.19 47.41 26.53
N PRO A 409 20.85 46.43 27.41
CA PRO A 409 21.87 45.54 28.01
C PRO A 409 21.42 44.08 28.34
N SER A 410 22.42 43.24 28.60
CA SER A 410 22.36 41.80 28.89
C SER A 410 22.23 41.42 30.38
N ALA A 411 21.60 40.25 30.61
CA ALA A 411 21.78 39.19 31.64
C ALA A 411 21.51 39.49 33.14
N PRO A 412 21.08 38.48 33.94
CA PRO A 412 22.05 37.52 34.51
C PRO A 412 21.62 36.04 34.61
N ASP A 413 22.63 35.18 34.75
CA ASP A 413 22.59 33.74 35.05
C ASP A 413 22.10 33.39 36.47
N GLY A 414 21.47 32.22 36.62
CA GLY A 414 21.24 31.53 37.90
C GLY A 414 20.64 30.12 37.72
N PRO A 415 21.06 29.09 38.48
CA PRO A 415 20.89 27.67 38.14
C PRO A 415 19.58 27.05 38.69
N PRO A 416 19.08 25.93 38.14
CA PRO A 416 18.04 25.15 38.81
C PRO A 416 18.54 23.78 39.30
N ALA A 417 18.20 23.42 40.53
CA ALA A 417 18.16 22.06 41.07
C ALA A 417 17.12 22.01 42.22
N PRO A 418 16.59 20.85 42.67
CA PRO A 418 16.57 19.50 42.09
C PRO A 418 15.13 18.92 41.93
N PHE A 419 15.07 17.71 41.37
CA PHE A 419 13.87 16.88 41.15
C PHE A 419 13.05 16.56 42.42
N GLY A 420 11.73 16.51 42.25
CA GLY A 420 10.79 15.76 43.09
C GLY A 420 9.77 15.03 42.20
N PRO A 421 9.43 13.76 42.47
CA PRO A 421 8.56 12.96 41.61
C PRO A 421 7.09 13.21 41.97
N ASP A 422 6.20 13.31 40.98
CA ASP A 422 4.86 12.71 41.08
C ASP A 422 4.02 12.82 39.80
N SER A 423 3.38 11.68 39.52
CA SER A 423 2.17 11.44 38.73
C SER A 423 2.28 11.22 37.20
N PRO A 424 1.76 10.08 36.68
CA PRO A 424 1.81 9.71 35.27
C PRO A 424 0.91 10.63 34.45
N SER A 425 1.53 11.40 33.56
CA SER A 425 0.83 12.20 32.54
C SER A 425 0.02 11.27 31.63
N ALA A 426 -1.27 11.58 31.46
CA ALA A 426 -2.14 10.98 30.46
C ALA A 426 -1.50 11.08 29.05
N PRO A 427 -1.73 10.09 28.16
CA PRO A 427 -1.10 10.05 26.84
C PRO A 427 -1.55 11.24 26.01
N ARG A 428 -0.63 12.18 25.78
CA ARG A 428 -0.80 13.28 24.81
C ARG A 428 -0.26 12.79 23.46
N PRO A 429 -1.02 12.89 22.36
CA PRO A 429 -0.58 12.42 21.06
C PRO A 429 0.64 13.23 20.55
N VAL A 430 1.68 12.50 20.15
CA VAL A 430 2.91 13.07 19.55
C VAL A 430 2.65 13.40 18.06
N PRO A 431 3.08 14.56 17.55
CA PRO A 431 2.97 14.89 16.14
C PRO A 431 3.82 13.97 15.25
N LEU A 432 3.31 13.61 14.07
CA LEU A 432 4.07 12.95 13.02
C LEU A 432 5.04 13.97 12.36
N GLN A 433 6.28 14.02 12.84
CA GLN A 433 7.40 14.73 12.21
C GLN A 433 8.57 13.73 12.22
N GLN A 434 9.35 13.46 11.17
CA GLN A 434 9.95 14.35 10.17
C GLN A 434 10.29 13.53 8.89
N ALA A 435 9.41 13.51 7.90
CA ALA A 435 9.80 13.14 6.53
C ALA A 435 10.23 14.43 5.80
N PRO A 436 11.32 14.43 5.01
CA PRO A 436 11.74 15.60 4.24
C PRO A 436 10.80 15.80 3.04
N LEU A 437 9.65 16.43 3.27
CA LEU A 437 8.69 16.83 2.22
C LEU A 437 8.94 18.24 1.67
N GLY A 438 10.08 18.85 1.99
CA GLY A 438 10.50 20.14 1.44
C GLY A 438 10.89 20.01 -0.03
N GLY A 439 9.91 19.99 -0.93
CA GLY A 439 10.17 20.00 -2.37
C GLY A 439 8.98 19.79 -3.31
N LEU A 440 7.79 19.45 -2.83
CA LEU A 440 6.61 19.26 -3.69
C LEU A 440 5.80 20.55 -3.87
N VAL A 441 6.45 21.63 -4.34
CA VAL A 441 5.76 22.74 -5.02
C VAL A 441 6.74 23.38 -6.01
N THR A 442 6.73 22.94 -7.27
CA THR A 442 6.60 23.79 -8.49
C THR A 442 7.02 23.03 -9.76
N LYS A 443 6.10 23.07 -10.74
CA LYS A 443 6.14 22.69 -12.16
C LYS A 443 6.12 21.21 -12.55
#